data_AF-A0A6I1R2Y7-F1
#
_entry.id   AF-A0A6I1R2Y7-F1
#
_cell.length_a   1.000
_cell.length_b   1.000
_cell.length_c   1.000
_cell.angle_alpha   90.00
_cell.angle_beta   90.00
_cell.angle_gamma   90.00
#
_symmetry.space_group_name_H-M   'P 1'
#
loop_
_entity.id
_entity.type
_entity.pdbx_description
1 polymer ?
#
loop_
_entity_poly.entity_id
_entity_poly.type
_entity_poly.pdbx_seq_one_letter_code
_entity_poly.pdbx_strand_id
1 'polypeptide(L)'
;MGFSGDDHRFDAMTMGVYSKSRLAVVSNERGVALLLVLWIFIFLFVVAFDFSTGVREEATASHRYRDENQGYYLALAGFEQGLYDFLNQAPGRELQPATEPKDLFDAGWREETLGGGRYRVRLVDEGGKININRVDENTLHRVFSNLGMEESRKGVLVDSIADWRDPDNLHRVNGAEDDYYQSLSPAYTAKNAPFSTIEELLWVRGVTTGLYYGYQGANASDRESQRIGLREIFTVDSPIDRVNLRTATAPVIHVMLGIPLEKCQAFVEERTKLGQKTLADLLPLLGVGAGDAALQMFIFTNPSVITIEAEGYASESRQPRRVQGVIRAGGGSRGYELTRWVDRETGLPY
;
A
#
# COMPACT_ATOMS: atom_id res chain seq x y z
N MET A 1 124.12 28.68 -22.30
CA MET A 1 125.50 28.40 -21.88
C MET A 1 125.46 28.24 -20.35
N GLY A 2 125.83 27.09 -19.80
CA GLY A 2 125.80 26.76 -18.35
C GLY A 2 124.60 25.88 -17.95
N PHE A 3 124.76 24.53 -17.98
CA PHE A 3 125.01 23.62 -16.83
C PHE A 3 123.83 23.55 -15.83
N SER A 4 123.03 22.46 -15.79
CA SER A 4 123.27 21.08 -15.31
C SER A 4 122.85 20.91 -13.84
N GLY A 5 122.07 19.86 -13.57
CA GLY A 5 121.51 19.48 -12.25
C GLY A 5 120.03 19.12 -12.41
N ASP A 6 119.73 17.97 -13.01
CA ASP A 6 119.39 16.71 -12.30
C ASP A 6 118.09 16.82 -11.49
N ASP A 7 117.01 16.24 -12.02
CA ASP A 7 116.38 15.14 -11.29
C ASP A 7 115.57 14.22 -12.21
N HIS A 8 115.46 12.97 -11.77
CA HIS A 8 115.41 11.77 -12.60
C HIS A 8 114.08 11.46 -13.32
N ARG A 9 114.23 10.80 -14.48
CA ARG A 9 113.19 10.05 -15.20
C ARG A 9 112.94 8.68 -14.56
N PHE A 10 111.66 8.33 -14.57
CA PHE A 10 111.03 7.00 -14.64
C PHE A 10 111.92 5.75 -14.63
N ASP A 11 111.58 4.82 -13.72
CA ASP A 11 111.58 3.39 -14.02
C ASP A 11 110.38 2.68 -13.37
N ALA A 12 109.93 1.65 -14.07
CA ALA A 12 108.61 1.01 -13.96
C ALA A 12 108.57 -0.16 -12.96
N MET A 13 107.37 -0.77 -12.88
CA MET A 13 106.99 -2.00 -12.15
C MET A 13 106.80 -1.80 -10.64
N THR A 14 105.68 -2.13 -10.00
CA THR A 14 104.95 -3.39 -10.12
C THR A 14 103.58 -3.31 -9.40
N MET A 15 102.56 -3.89 -10.03
CA MET A 15 101.44 -4.65 -9.46
C MET A 15 100.56 -4.12 -8.30
N GLY A 16 99.25 -4.17 -8.58
CA GLY A 16 98.20 -4.53 -7.62
C GLY A 16 97.57 -3.33 -6.94
N VAL A 17 96.26 -3.12 -6.94
CA VAL A 17 95.17 -4.09 -6.89
C VAL A 17 93.95 -3.46 -7.56
N TYR A 18 93.41 -4.10 -8.60
CA TYR A 18 92.04 -3.86 -9.03
C TYR A 18 91.12 -4.22 -7.87
N SER A 19 90.57 -3.21 -7.20
CA SER A 19 89.45 -3.38 -6.28
C SER A 19 88.27 -3.93 -7.09
N LYS A 20 88.12 -5.25 -7.10
CA LYS A 20 86.86 -5.89 -7.47
C LYS A 20 85.85 -5.46 -6.41
N SER A 21 85.10 -4.41 -6.69
CA SER A 21 83.81 -4.15 -6.05
C SER A 21 82.93 -5.36 -6.37
N ARG A 22 83.01 -6.38 -5.51
CA ARG A 22 81.97 -7.39 -5.41
C ARG A 22 80.72 -6.62 -5.05
N LEU A 23 79.82 -6.43 -6.01
CA LEU A 23 78.42 -6.21 -5.71
C LEU A 23 78.03 -7.40 -4.82
N ALA A 24 78.00 -7.17 -3.52
CA ALA A 24 77.37 -8.09 -2.60
C ALA A 24 75.90 -8.12 -3.01
N VAL A 25 75.51 -9.15 -3.76
CA VAL A 25 74.11 -9.55 -3.80
C VAL A 25 73.79 -9.87 -2.35
N VAL A 26 73.12 -8.95 -1.67
CA VAL A 26 72.54 -9.19 -0.36
C VAL A 26 71.42 -10.20 -0.60
N SER A 27 71.76 -11.48 -0.60
CA SER A 27 70.80 -12.58 -0.57
C SER A 27 70.22 -12.65 0.85
N ASN A 28 69.45 -11.64 1.23
CA ASN A 28 68.68 -11.65 2.46
C ASN A 28 67.26 -12.12 2.15
N GLU A 29 67.12 -13.41 1.85
CA GLU A 29 65.83 -14.09 1.62
C GLU A 29 64.87 -14.01 2.83
N ARG A 30 65.38 -13.57 3.99
CA ARG A 30 64.60 -13.41 5.22
C ARG A 30 63.56 -12.28 5.16
N GLY A 31 63.70 -11.30 4.26
CA GLY A 31 62.70 -10.23 4.07
C GLY A 31 61.57 -10.62 3.11
N VAL A 32 61.87 -11.44 2.09
CA VAL A 32 60.91 -11.87 1.07
C VAL A 32 59.87 -12.82 1.66
N ALA A 33 60.29 -13.71 2.56
CA ALA A 33 59.37 -14.62 3.26
C ALA A 33 58.30 -13.85 4.06
N LEU A 34 58.66 -12.75 4.73
CA LEU A 34 57.72 -11.92 5.48
C LEU A 34 56.70 -11.23 4.55
N LEU A 35 57.15 -10.73 3.39
CA LEU A 35 56.25 -10.14 2.40
C LEU A 35 55.26 -11.17 1.84
N LEU A 36 55.72 -12.37 1.50
CA LEU A 36 54.84 -13.45 1.04
C LEU A 36 53.81 -13.82 2.10
N VAL A 37 54.22 -13.94 3.37
CA VAL A 37 53.31 -14.21 4.48
C VAL A 37 52.29 -13.09 4.65
N LEU A 38 52.71 -11.82 4.59
CA LEU A 38 51.80 -10.69 4.69
C LEU A 38 50.79 -10.66 3.53
N TRP A 39 51.22 -10.93 2.31
CA TRP A 39 50.34 -11.04 1.14
C TRP A 39 49.33 -12.18 1.28
N ILE A 40 49.76 -13.34 1.78
CA ILE A 40 48.87 -14.48 2.08
C ILE A 40 47.83 -14.07 3.12
N PHE A 41 48.23 -13.36 4.19
CA PHE A 41 47.29 -12.86 5.18
C PHE A 41 46.31 -11.84 4.61
N ILE A 42 46.76 -10.86 3.80
CA ILE A 42 45.88 -9.88 3.16
C ILE A 42 44.84 -10.59 2.30
N PHE A 43 45.27 -11.53 1.46
CA PHE A 43 44.35 -12.31 0.62
C PHE A 43 43.35 -13.12 1.46
N LEU A 44 43.84 -13.78 2.52
CA LEU A 44 43.00 -14.54 3.44
C LEU A 44 41.98 -13.64 4.17
N PHE A 45 42.36 -12.41 4.56
CA PHE A 45 41.45 -11.45 5.17
C PHE A 45 40.35 -10.98 4.21
N VAL A 46 40.68 -10.73 2.94
CA VAL A 46 39.67 -10.35 1.93
C VAL A 46 38.64 -11.47 1.75
N VAL A 47 39.09 -12.71 1.58
CA VAL A 47 38.20 -13.88 1.43
C VAL A 47 37.37 -14.10 2.70
N ALA A 48 37.98 -14.01 3.89
CA ALA A 48 37.28 -14.19 5.15
C ALA A 48 36.24 -13.08 5.39
N PHE A 49 36.54 -11.84 5.00
CA PHE A 49 35.60 -10.72 5.10
C PHE A 49 34.42 -10.91 4.16
N ASP A 50 34.66 -11.22 2.88
CA ASP A 50 33.63 -11.46 1.87
C ASP A 50 32.70 -12.62 2.26
N PHE A 51 33.27 -13.72 2.74
CA PHE A 51 32.49 -14.84 3.27
C PHE A 51 31.66 -14.43 4.50
N SER A 52 32.23 -13.65 5.42
CA SER A 52 31.51 -13.19 6.61
C SER A 52 30.35 -12.27 6.27
N THR A 53 30.51 -11.37 5.29
CA THR A 53 29.43 -10.52 4.81
C THR A 53 28.34 -11.35 4.13
N GLY A 54 28.71 -12.30 3.27
CA GLY A 54 27.75 -13.19 2.60
C GLY A 54 26.91 -14.00 3.59
N VAL A 55 27.54 -14.62 4.59
CA VAL A 55 26.81 -15.40 5.62
C VAL A 55 25.86 -14.52 6.44
N ARG A 56 26.23 -13.27 6.74
CA ARG A 56 25.35 -12.34 7.48
C ARG A 56 24.14 -11.92 6.64
N GLU A 57 24.32 -11.69 5.35
CA GLU A 57 23.22 -11.39 4.44
C GLU A 57 22.26 -12.58 4.31
N GLU A 58 22.79 -13.79 4.12
CA GLU A 58 21.99 -15.01 4.02
C GLU A 58 21.24 -15.32 5.33
N ALA A 59 21.88 -15.15 6.48
CA ALA A 59 21.23 -15.28 7.77
C ALA A 59 20.09 -14.27 7.93
N THR A 60 20.33 -13.00 7.57
CA THR A 60 19.30 -11.94 7.65
C THR A 60 18.14 -12.21 6.68
N ALA A 61 18.43 -12.69 5.46
CA ALA A 61 17.43 -13.06 4.49
C ALA A 61 16.58 -14.24 4.97
N SER A 62 17.21 -15.26 5.56
CA SER A 62 16.54 -16.42 6.14
C SER A 62 15.62 -16.04 7.31
N HIS A 63 16.07 -15.14 8.19
CA HIS A 63 15.23 -14.59 9.27
C HIS A 63 14.03 -13.83 8.71
N ARG A 64 14.22 -12.94 7.73
CA ARG A 64 13.12 -12.20 7.09
C ARG A 64 12.13 -13.13 6.39
N TYR A 65 12.61 -14.16 5.70
CA TYR A 65 11.75 -15.14 5.03
C TYR A 65 10.90 -15.92 6.03
N ARG A 66 11.47 -16.31 7.18
CA ARG A 66 10.71 -16.93 8.26
C ARG A 66 9.63 -15.99 8.81
N ASP A 67 9.98 -14.75 9.10
CA ASP A 67 9.04 -13.75 9.65
C ASP A 67 7.93 -13.41 8.65
N GLU A 68 8.26 -13.32 7.36
CA GLU A 68 7.29 -13.09 6.28
C GLU A 68 6.29 -14.25 6.19
N ASN A 69 6.75 -15.50 6.23
CA ASN A 69 5.87 -16.66 6.22
C ASN A 69 5.00 -16.73 7.48
N GLN A 70 5.58 -16.52 8.66
CA GLN A 70 4.82 -16.49 9.91
C GLN A 70 3.76 -15.38 9.88
N GLY A 71 4.14 -14.17 9.46
CA GLY A 71 3.22 -13.05 9.30
C GLY A 71 2.09 -13.35 8.32
N TYR A 72 2.38 -14.00 7.18
CA TYR A 72 1.37 -14.37 6.19
C TYR A 72 0.33 -15.34 6.76
N TYR A 73 0.75 -16.40 7.43
CA TYR A 73 -0.19 -17.36 8.04
C TYR A 73 -0.96 -16.77 9.23
N LEU A 74 -0.37 -15.82 9.96
CA LEU A 74 -1.11 -15.05 10.96
C LEU A 74 -2.17 -14.15 10.33
N ALA A 75 -1.85 -13.48 9.22
CA ALA A 75 -2.83 -12.68 8.48
C ALA A 75 -3.97 -13.56 7.95
N LEU A 76 -3.64 -14.74 7.42
CA LEU A 76 -4.64 -15.72 6.98
C LEU A 76 -5.51 -16.21 8.15
N ALA A 77 -4.93 -16.46 9.32
CA ALA A 77 -5.71 -16.81 10.52
C ALA A 77 -6.69 -15.69 10.90
N GLY A 78 -6.24 -14.43 10.86
CA GLY A 78 -7.11 -13.27 11.08
C GLY A 78 -8.24 -13.17 10.03
N PHE A 79 -7.93 -13.44 8.75
CA PHE A 79 -8.93 -13.47 7.69
C PHE A 79 -10.00 -14.55 7.95
N GLU A 80 -9.58 -15.77 8.27
CA GLU A 80 -10.49 -16.88 8.55
C GLU A 80 -11.33 -16.62 9.80
N GLN A 81 -10.76 -15.99 10.84
CA GLN A 81 -11.51 -15.55 12.02
C GLN A 81 -12.57 -14.51 11.65
N GLY A 82 -12.21 -13.51 10.84
CA GLY A 82 -13.15 -12.50 10.35
C GLY A 82 -14.28 -13.10 9.51
N LEU A 83 -13.96 -14.10 8.68
CA LEU A 83 -14.95 -14.82 7.88
C LEU A 83 -15.88 -15.64 8.77
N TYR A 84 -15.34 -16.34 9.76
CA TYR A 84 -16.12 -17.08 10.74
C TYR A 84 -17.10 -16.17 11.50
N ASP A 85 -16.62 -15.02 12.00
CA ASP A 85 -17.45 -14.04 12.71
C ASP A 85 -18.59 -13.53 11.82
N PHE A 86 -18.28 -13.18 10.55
CA PHE A 86 -19.28 -12.72 9.58
C PHE A 86 -20.36 -13.77 9.30
N LEU A 87 -19.96 -15.01 9.02
CA LEU A 87 -20.88 -16.11 8.70
C LEU A 87 -21.78 -16.50 9.88
N ASN A 88 -21.31 -16.27 11.11
CA ASN A 88 -22.11 -16.55 12.31
C ASN A 88 -23.06 -15.40 12.69
N GLN A 89 -22.84 -14.19 12.18
CA GLN A 89 -23.84 -13.11 12.26
C GLN A 89 -24.89 -13.14 11.16
N ALA A 90 -24.70 -13.95 10.11
CA ALA A 90 -25.66 -14.09 9.04
C ALA A 90 -27.00 -14.68 9.55
N PRO A 91 -28.15 -14.09 9.17
CA PRO A 91 -29.45 -14.51 9.67
C PRO A 91 -29.73 -15.99 9.31
N GLY A 92 -30.12 -16.79 10.31
CA GLY A 92 -30.51 -18.20 10.13
C GLY A 92 -29.67 -19.24 10.87
N ARG A 93 -28.60 -18.86 11.58
CA ARG A 93 -27.89 -19.74 12.51
C ARG A 93 -28.19 -19.36 13.96
N GLU A 94 -29.04 -20.14 14.62
CA GLU A 94 -29.13 -20.13 16.09
C GLU A 94 -27.87 -20.82 16.65
N LEU A 95 -26.92 -20.02 17.13
CA LEU A 95 -25.88 -20.50 18.02
C LEU A 95 -25.83 -19.61 19.26
N GLN A 96 -25.39 -20.24 20.36
CA GLN A 96 -25.41 -19.81 21.77
C GLN A 96 -25.31 -18.30 22.00
N PRO A 97 -25.95 -17.76 23.06
CA PRO A 97 -25.92 -16.33 23.36
C PRO A 97 -24.47 -15.89 23.63
N ALA A 98 -23.81 -15.38 22.59
CA ALA A 98 -22.55 -14.70 22.75
C ALA A 98 -22.78 -13.42 23.56
N THR A 99 -21.83 -13.14 24.44
CA THR A 99 -21.73 -11.94 25.26
C THR A 99 -21.84 -10.68 24.41
N GLU A 100 -22.99 -10.02 24.49
CA GLU A 100 -23.41 -8.83 23.74
C GLU A 100 -23.24 -8.88 22.20
N PRO A 101 -24.23 -8.43 21.42
CA PRO A 101 -24.08 -8.32 19.97
C PRO A 101 -22.99 -7.31 19.63
N LYS A 102 -21.79 -7.80 19.29
CA LYS A 102 -20.67 -6.98 18.84
C LYS A 102 -20.90 -6.57 17.39
N ASP A 103 -21.00 -5.28 17.11
CA ASP A 103 -21.05 -4.77 15.75
C ASP A 103 -19.71 -5.05 15.04
N LEU A 104 -19.72 -5.89 14.00
CA LEU A 104 -18.50 -6.23 13.26
C LEU A 104 -18.03 -5.12 12.33
N PHE A 105 -18.90 -4.15 12.03
CA PHE A 105 -18.72 -3.10 11.03
C PHE A 105 -18.52 -1.71 11.66
N ASP A 106 -18.00 -1.68 12.89
CA ASP A 106 -17.61 -0.49 13.65
C ASP A 106 -16.32 0.20 13.15
N ALA A 107 -15.79 -0.25 12.00
CA ALA A 107 -14.51 0.14 11.41
C ALA A 107 -13.26 -0.17 12.27
N GLY A 108 -13.42 -0.86 13.40
CA GLY A 108 -12.35 -1.17 14.35
C GLY A 108 -11.52 -2.40 13.98
N TRP A 109 -10.21 -2.32 14.24
CA TRP A 109 -9.34 -3.50 14.20
C TRP A 109 -9.53 -4.36 15.45
N ARG A 110 -9.75 -5.65 15.25
CA ARG A 110 -9.82 -6.66 16.32
C ARG A 110 -8.53 -7.46 16.31
N GLU A 111 -7.82 -7.48 17.44
CA GLU A 111 -6.48 -8.05 17.55
C GLU A 111 -6.47 -9.27 18.50
N GLU A 112 -5.70 -10.29 18.13
CA GLU A 112 -5.51 -11.50 18.92
C GLU A 112 -4.08 -12.04 18.76
N THR A 113 -3.60 -12.76 19.77
CA THR A 113 -2.28 -13.39 19.77
C THR A 113 -2.37 -14.87 19.39
N LEU A 114 -1.52 -15.33 18.47
CA LEU A 114 -1.45 -16.72 18.03
C LEU A 114 0.01 -17.14 17.79
N GLY A 115 0.44 -18.25 18.39
CA GLY A 115 1.76 -18.83 18.13
C GLY A 115 2.94 -17.88 18.39
N GLY A 116 2.84 -17.01 19.39
CA GLY A 116 3.87 -16.00 19.73
C GLY A 116 3.86 -14.74 18.86
N GLY A 117 3.10 -14.74 17.75
CA GLY A 117 2.79 -13.53 16.99
C GLY A 117 1.40 -13.00 17.34
N ARG A 118 0.94 -12.05 16.54
CA ARG A 118 -0.42 -11.49 16.64
C ARG A 118 -0.99 -11.24 15.27
N TYR A 119 -2.31 -11.30 15.16
CA TYR A 119 -3.03 -10.84 13.98
C TYR A 119 -4.06 -9.80 14.39
N ARG A 120 -4.41 -8.94 13.45
CA ARG A 120 -5.59 -8.07 13.56
C ARG A 120 -6.45 -8.17 12.33
N VAL A 121 -7.76 -8.10 12.51
CA VAL A 121 -8.75 -8.20 11.44
C VAL A 121 -9.80 -7.10 11.57
N ARG A 122 -10.26 -6.57 10.44
CA ARG A 122 -11.44 -5.70 10.39
C ARG A 122 -12.32 -6.07 9.19
N LEU A 123 -13.60 -5.79 9.31
CA LEU A 123 -14.60 -6.04 8.27
C LEU A 123 -15.13 -4.70 7.77
N VAL A 124 -15.18 -4.55 6.46
CA VAL A 124 -15.66 -3.34 5.78
C VAL A 124 -16.82 -3.74 4.90
N ASP A 125 -17.98 -3.10 5.06
CA ASP A 125 -19.11 -3.28 4.15
C ASP A 125 -18.85 -2.50 2.86
N GLU A 126 -18.79 -3.20 1.73
CA GLU A 126 -18.63 -2.54 0.43
C GLU A 126 -19.91 -1.76 0.07
N GLY A 127 -21.07 -2.17 0.58
CA GLY A 127 -22.32 -1.41 0.48
C GLY A 127 -22.26 -0.03 1.13
N GLY A 128 -21.33 0.21 2.06
CA GLY A 128 -21.09 1.52 2.67
C GLY A 128 -20.36 2.52 1.77
N LYS A 129 -19.91 2.09 0.58
CA LYS A 129 -19.22 2.91 -0.43
C LYS A 129 -20.07 3.06 -1.69
N ILE A 130 -19.72 4.01 -2.54
CA ILE A 130 -20.40 4.27 -3.81
C ILE A 130 -19.84 3.31 -4.86
N ASN A 131 -20.68 2.50 -5.51
CA ASN A 131 -20.20 1.65 -6.59
C ASN A 131 -19.93 2.48 -7.85
N ILE A 132 -18.67 2.59 -8.25
CA ILE A 132 -18.28 3.37 -9.43
C ILE A 132 -18.92 2.82 -10.71
N ASN A 133 -19.14 1.52 -10.85
CA ASN A 133 -19.77 0.93 -12.05
C ASN A 133 -21.29 1.12 -12.11
N ARG A 134 -21.96 1.45 -11.01
CA ARG A 134 -23.43 1.55 -10.93
C ARG A 134 -23.94 2.97 -10.72
N VAL A 135 -23.10 3.85 -10.18
CA VAL A 135 -23.46 5.24 -9.93
C VAL A 135 -23.78 5.99 -11.22
N ASP A 136 -24.87 6.75 -11.20
CA ASP A 136 -25.29 7.60 -12.31
C ASP A 136 -24.52 8.93 -12.37
N GLU A 137 -24.60 9.62 -13.50
CA GLU A 137 -23.90 10.88 -13.75
C GLU A 137 -24.31 12.00 -12.78
N ASN A 138 -25.59 12.10 -12.40
CA ASN A 138 -26.06 13.13 -11.47
C ASN A 138 -25.44 12.94 -10.09
N THR A 139 -25.32 11.69 -9.66
CA THR A 139 -24.67 11.33 -8.39
C THR A 139 -23.17 11.61 -8.45
N LEU A 140 -22.48 11.31 -9.56
CA LEU A 140 -21.08 11.69 -9.74
C LEU A 140 -20.87 13.21 -9.71
N HIS A 141 -21.71 13.97 -10.42
CA HIS A 141 -21.67 15.43 -10.37
C HIS A 141 -21.84 15.96 -8.94
N ARG A 142 -22.76 15.38 -8.17
CA ARG A 142 -22.99 15.73 -6.77
C ARG A 142 -21.76 15.44 -5.92
N VAL A 143 -21.19 14.24 -6.04
CA VAL A 143 -19.98 13.82 -5.30
C VAL A 143 -18.84 14.79 -5.54
N PHE A 144 -18.52 15.09 -6.80
CA PHE A 144 -17.42 16.01 -7.12
C PHE A 144 -17.71 17.46 -6.74
N SER A 145 -18.96 17.91 -6.80
CA SER A 145 -19.35 19.24 -6.31
C SER A 145 -19.14 19.35 -4.80
N ASN A 146 -19.53 18.31 -4.05
CA ASN A 146 -19.37 18.26 -2.60
C ASN A 146 -17.90 18.10 -2.18
N LEU A 147 -17.04 17.58 -3.05
CA LEU A 147 -15.58 17.63 -2.89
C LEU A 147 -14.97 19.02 -3.18
N GLY A 148 -15.79 20.04 -3.47
CA GLY A 148 -15.35 21.40 -3.72
C GLY A 148 -14.70 21.60 -5.09
N MET A 149 -15.05 20.77 -6.07
CA MET A 149 -14.46 20.82 -7.41
C MET A 149 -15.15 21.86 -8.31
N GLU A 150 -14.35 22.60 -9.06
CA GLU A 150 -14.85 23.52 -10.10
C GLU A 150 -15.55 22.79 -11.26
N GLU A 151 -16.52 23.46 -11.88
CA GLU A 151 -17.37 22.88 -12.93
C GLU A 151 -16.59 22.29 -14.10
N SER A 152 -15.55 22.98 -14.56
CA SER A 152 -14.71 22.53 -15.68
C SER A 152 -14.01 21.20 -15.39
N ARG A 153 -13.40 21.07 -14.19
CA ARG A 153 -12.71 19.85 -13.78
C ARG A 153 -13.70 18.72 -13.50
N LYS A 154 -14.86 19.04 -12.91
CA LYS A 154 -15.94 18.10 -12.67
C LYS A 154 -16.47 17.51 -13.97
N GLY A 155 -16.76 18.33 -14.97
CA GLY A 155 -17.23 17.87 -16.28
C GLY A 155 -16.27 16.88 -16.92
N VAL A 156 -14.96 17.19 -16.91
CA VAL A 156 -13.92 16.26 -17.40
C VAL A 156 -13.96 14.93 -16.66
N LEU A 157 -14.03 14.93 -15.33
CA LEU A 157 -14.03 13.69 -14.55
C LEU A 157 -15.29 12.85 -14.77
N VAL A 158 -16.48 13.46 -14.75
CA VAL A 158 -17.74 12.72 -14.93
C VAL A 158 -17.77 12.09 -16.32
N ASP A 159 -17.51 12.88 -17.36
CA ASP A 159 -17.51 12.42 -18.74
C ASP A 159 -16.44 11.34 -18.96
N SER A 160 -15.22 11.52 -18.46
CA SER A 160 -14.13 10.55 -18.65
C SER A 160 -14.35 9.25 -17.88
N ILE A 161 -15.01 9.30 -16.70
CA ILE A 161 -15.41 8.09 -15.94
C ILE A 161 -16.55 7.34 -16.66
N ALA A 162 -17.41 8.06 -17.38
CA ALA A 162 -18.50 7.48 -18.15
C ALA A 162 -17.99 6.84 -19.46
N ASP A 163 -17.10 7.51 -20.20
CA ASP A 163 -16.43 6.95 -21.38
C ASP A 163 -15.57 5.72 -21.00
N TRP A 164 -14.87 5.76 -19.86
CA TRP A 164 -14.04 4.62 -19.45
C TRP A 164 -14.82 3.31 -19.25
N ARG A 165 -16.09 3.41 -18.84
CA ARG A 165 -16.91 2.25 -18.46
C ARG A 165 -17.83 1.73 -19.57
N ASP A 166 -18.18 2.57 -20.53
CA ASP A 166 -19.19 2.22 -21.54
C ASP A 166 -18.53 1.49 -22.72
N PRO A 167 -19.27 0.64 -23.44
CA PRO A 167 -18.66 -0.31 -24.37
C PRO A 167 -18.35 0.27 -25.75
N ASP A 168 -18.66 1.54 -26.00
CA ASP A 168 -18.45 2.17 -27.30
C ASP A 168 -17.08 2.88 -27.35
N ASN A 169 -16.90 3.85 -28.25
CA ASN A 169 -15.64 4.58 -28.40
C ASN A 169 -15.95 6.04 -28.79
N LEU A 170 -17.09 6.55 -28.33
CA LEU A 170 -17.62 7.87 -28.62
C LEU A 170 -17.39 8.77 -27.43
N HIS A 171 -16.38 9.64 -27.52
CA HIS A 171 -16.06 10.50 -26.40
C HIS A 171 -17.19 11.50 -26.14
N ARG A 172 -17.53 11.70 -24.86
CA ARG A 172 -18.43 12.78 -24.43
C ARG A 172 -17.77 14.16 -24.63
N VAL A 173 -18.52 15.24 -24.34
CA VAL A 173 -18.07 16.62 -24.57
C VAL A 173 -16.74 16.94 -23.89
N ASN A 174 -16.57 16.50 -22.64
CA ASN A 174 -15.31 16.68 -21.88
C ASN A 174 -14.63 15.34 -21.58
N GLY A 175 -15.10 14.27 -22.20
CA GLY A 175 -14.68 12.89 -21.95
C GLY A 175 -13.35 12.53 -22.61
N ALA A 176 -13.04 11.25 -22.63
CA ALA A 176 -11.82 10.71 -23.21
C ALA A 176 -12.00 9.25 -23.56
N GLU A 177 -11.60 8.92 -24.79
CA GLU A 177 -11.62 7.60 -25.38
C GLU A 177 -10.23 7.23 -25.90
N ASP A 178 -10.15 6.19 -26.74
CA ASP A 178 -8.89 5.72 -27.32
C ASP A 178 -8.05 6.82 -27.97
N ASP A 179 -8.66 7.79 -28.64
CA ASP A 179 -7.96 8.90 -29.29
C ASP A 179 -7.14 9.73 -28.30
N TYR A 180 -7.71 10.01 -27.12
CA TYR A 180 -7.03 10.69 -26.02
C TYR A 180 -5.96 9.79 -25.41
N TYR A 181 -6.29 8.56 -25.00
CA TYR A 181 -5.36 7.71 -24.24
C TYR A 181 -4.18 7.22 -25.09
N GLN A 182 -4.37 7.00 -26.39
CA GLN A 182 -3.28 6.63 -27.31
C GLN A 182 -2.33 7.81 -27.61
N SER A 183 -2.76 9.05 -27.35
CA SER A 183 -1.90 10.23 -27.48
C SER A 183 -0.92 10.41 -26.31
N LEU A 184 -1.12 9.68 -25.20
CA LEU A 184 -0.29 9.77 -24.00
C LEU A 184 1.04 8.99 -24.16
N SER A 185 1.97 9.24 -23.23
CA SER A 185 3.23 8.51 -23.15
C SER A 185 3.44 7.97 -21.74
N PRO A 186 3.38 6.64 -21.52
CA PRO A 186 3.09 5.59 -22.51
C PRO A 186 1.64 5.64 -23.02
N ALA A 187 1.44 5.21 -24.26
CA ALA A 187 0.11 5.10 -24.87
C ALA A 187 -0.64 3.88 -24.33
N TYR A 188 -1.95 4.01 -24.13
CA TYR A 188 -2.86 2.92 -23.77
C TYR A 188 -4.25 3.19 -24.35
N THR A 189 -5.17 2.24 -24.19
CA THR A 189 -6.56 2.35 -24.66
C THR A 189 -7.50 2.59 -23.49
N ALA A 190 -8.66 3.17 -23.76
CA ALA A 190 -9.76 3.14 -22.82
C ALA A 190 -10.17 1.67 -22.56
N LYS A 191 -10.79 1.41 -21.42
CA LYS A 191 -11.14 0.04 -21.03
C LYS A 191 -12.41 -0.46 -21.71
N ASN A 192 -13.35 0.45 -21.91
CA ASN A 192 -14.66 0.27 -22.53
C ASN A 192 -15.43 -0.91 -21.90
N ALA A 193 -15.30 -1.01 -20.57
CA ALA A 193 -15.92 -2.03 -19.74
C ALA A 193 -15.91 -1.58 -18.28
N PRO A 194 -16.75 -2.20 -17.42
CA PRO A 194 -16.74 -1.92 -15.98
C PRO A 194 -15.34 -1.98 -15.35
N PHE A 195 -15.09 -1.07 -14.42
CA PHE A 195 -13.90 -1.06 -13.56
C PHE A 195 -13.76 -2.42 -12.86
N SER A 196 -12.58 -3.04 -12.94
CA SER A 196 -12.30 -4.32 -12.27
C SER A 196 -11.64 -4.09 -10.91
N THR A 197 -10.90 -3.00 -10.77
CA THR A 197 -10.41 -2.50 -9.49
C THR A 197 -10.65 -1.00 -9.39
N ILE A 198 -10.58 -0.47 -8.17
CA ILE A 198 -10.77 0.97 -7.97
C ILE A 198 -9.53 1.78 -8.40
N GLU A 199 -8.36 1.17 -8.37
CA GLU A 199 -7.07 1.74 -8.80
C GLU A 199 -7.06 2.12 -10.28
N GLU A 200 -7.91 1.50 -11.09
CA GLU A 200 -8.10 1.89 -12.50
C GLU A 200 -8.51 3.36 -12.66
N LEU A 201 -9.11 3.98 -11.64
CA LEU A 201 -9.35 5.43 -11.65
C LEU A 201 -8.07 6.24 -11.89
N LEU A 202 -6.88 5.76 -11.51
CA LEU A 202 -5.61 6.44 -11.77
C LEU A 202 -5.26 6.54 -13.27
N TRP A 203 -5.93 5.76 -14.12
CA TRP A 203 -5.77 5.77 -15.57
C TRP A 203 -6.80 6.66 -16.27
N VAL A 204 -7.83 7.10 -15.55
CA VAL A 204 -8.89 7.94 -16.11
C VAL A 204 -8.42 9.38 -16.21
N ARG A 205 -8.69 10.03 -17.34
CA ARG A 205 -8.39 11.45 -17.57
C ARG A 205 -8.92 12.32 -16.43
N GLY A 206 -8.05 13.20 -15.92
CA GLY A 206 -8.40 14.17 -14.87
C GLY A 206 -8.23 13.65 -13.43
N VAL A 207 -8.04 12.35 -13.23
CA VAL A 207 -7.75 11.77 -11.91
C VAL A 207 -6.26 11.93 -11.60
N THR A 208 -5.96 12.72 -10.58
CA THR A 208 -4.59 12.90 -10.08
C THR A 208 -4.33 11.96 -8.89
N THR A 209 -3.08 11.57 -8.66
CA THR A 209 -2.70 10.71 -7.51
C THR A 209 -3.22 11.25 -6.18
N GLY A 210 -3.09 12.56 -5.91
CA GLY A 210 -3.61 13.14 -4.67
C GLY A 210 -5.14 13.32 -4.64
N LEU A 211 -5.84 13.24 -5.77
CA LEU A 211 -7.31 13.12 -5.77
C LEU A 211 -7.70 11.67 -5.41
N TYR A 212 -6.99 10.70 -5.98
CA TYR A 212 -7.23 9.28 -5.71
C TYR A 212 -6.94 8.88 -4.26
N TYR A 213 -5.74 9.22 -3.77
CA TYR A 213 -5.29 8.88 -2.41
C TYR A 213 -5.79 9.85 -1.34
N GLY A 214 -6.21 11.06 -1.72
CA GLY A 214 -6.43 12.19 -0.82
C GLY A 214 -5.12 12.92 -0.52
N TYR A 215 -5.23 14.16 -0.03
CA TYR A 215 -4.09 14.94 0.45
C TYR A 215 -4.17 15.06 1.97
N GLN A 216 -3.10 14.67 2.67
CA GLN A 216 -2.88 15.10 4.05
C GLN A 216 -2.07 16.40 4.01
N GLY A 217 -2.62 17.48 4.57
CA GLY A 217 -1.85 18.71 4.76
C GLY A 217 -0.61 18.41 5.61
N ALA A 218 0.55 18.93 5.21
CA ALA A 218 1.82 18.67 5.89
C ALA A 218 1.87 19.22 7.34
N ASN A 219 0.93 20.09 7.72
CA ASN A 219 0.86 20.72 9.03
C ASN A 219 -0.47 20.42 9.75
N ALA A 220 -0.39 20.18 11.07
CA ALA A 220 -1.56 19.94 11.92
C ALA A 220 -2.54 21.12 12.03
N SER A 221 -2.15 22.31 11.57
CA SER A 221 -3.03 23.49 11.44
C SER A 221 -3.87 23.47 10.15
N ASP A 222 -3.49 22.69 9.13
CA ASP A 222 -4.21 22.52 7.87
C ASP A 222 -5.13 21.28 7.92
N ARG A 223 -5.61 20.90 9.12
CA ARG A 223 -6.59 19.80 9.28
C ARG A 223 -7.90 20.08 8.54
N GLU A 224 -8.20 21.34 8.26
CA GLU A 224 -9.29 21.78 7.37
C GLU A 224 -9.06 21.41 5.89
N SER A 225 -7.82 21.07 5.51
CA SER A 225 -7.42 20.75 4.13
C SER A 225 -7.25 19.25 3.86
N GLN A 226 -7.66 18.35 4.78
CA GLN A 226 -7.66 16.92 4.48
C GLN A 226 -8.67 16.64 3.36
N ARG A 227 -8.16 16.42 2.14
CA ARG A 227 -9.01 16.11 0.99
C ARG A 227 -9.35 14.63 1.01
N ILE A 228 -10.65 14.32 1.05
CA ILE A 228 -11.20 12.97 0.93
C ILE A 228 -10.68 12.35 -0.38
N GLY A 229 -10.05 11.18 -0.27
CA GLY A 229 -9.55 10.44 -1.44
C GLY A 229 -10.65 9.62 -2.12
N LEU A 230 -10.61 9.53 -3.46
CA LEU A 230 -11.59 8.73 -4.20
C LEU A 230 -11.61 7.26 -3.76
N ARG A 231 -10.45 6.69 -3.42
CA ARG A 231 -10.33 5.31 -2.92
C ARG A 231 -11.10 5.03 -1.63
N GLU A 232 -11.40 6.07 -0.85
CA GLU A 232 -12.07 5.95 0.45
C GLU A 232 -13.59 5.94 0.31
N ILE A 233 -14.11 6.50 -0.79
CA ILE A 233 -15.54 6.68 -1.02
C ILE A 233 -16.12 5.75 -2.10
N PHE A 234 -15.29 5.30 -3.04
CA PHE A 234 -15.72 4.45 -4.15
C PHE A 234 -15.31 3.00 -3.97
N THR A 235 -16.07 2.11 -4.62
CA THR A 235 -15.79 0.68 -4.73
C THR A 235 -16.23 0.16 -6.10
N VAL A 236 -15.73 -1.00 -6.50
CA VAL A 236 -16.26 -1.79 -7.63
C VAL A 236 -17.16 -2.94 -7.17
N ASP A 237 -17.12 -3.29 -5.88
CA ASP A 237 -17.61 -4.56 -5.34
C ASP A 237 -19.07 -4.49 -4.84
N SER A 238 -19.56 -3.32 -4.42
CA SER A 238 -20.92 -3.15 -3.88
C SER A 238 -22.02 -3.56 -4.88
N PRO A 239 -22.98 -4.43 -4.53
CA PRO A 239 -23.95 -4.96 -5.48
C PRO A 239 -25.09 -3.98 -5.83
N ILE A 240 -25.14 -2.83 -5.17
CA ILE A 240 -26.24 -1.86 -5.23
C ILE A 240 -25.79 -0.54 -5.86
N ASP A 241 -26.77 0.23 -6.33
CA ASP A 241 -26.67 1.60 -6.85
C ASP A 241 -26.92 2.67 -5.76
N ARG A 242 -27.06 2.22 -4.51
CA ARG A 242 -27.30 3.03 -3.31
C ARG A 242 -26.19 2.84 -2.29
N VAL A 243 -26.16 3.68 -1.26
CA VAL A 243 -25.19 3.55 -0.15
C VAL A 243 -25.88 3.04 1.11
N ASN A 244 -25.25 2.09 1.80
CA ASN A 244 -25.74 1.57 3.07
C ASN A 244 -25.39 2.52 4.22
N LEU A 245 -26.38 3.29 4.69
CA LEU A 245 -26.20 4.20 5.84
C LEU A 245 -25.92 3.48 7.16
N ARG A 246 -26.09 2.15 7.23
CA ARG A 246 -25.68 1.38 8.42
C ARG A 246 -24.16 1.38 8.63
N THR A 247 -23.39 1.50 7.56
CA THR A 247 -21.93 1.27 7.57
C THR A 247 -21.15 2.37 6.85
N ALA A 248 -21.80 3.20 6.03
CA ALA A 248 -21.17 4.30 5.32
C ALA A 248 -20.32 5.20 6.24
N THR A 249 -19.13 5.57 5.78
CA THR A 249 -18.22 6.45 6.53
C THR A 249 -18.68 7.90 6.43
N ALA A 250 -18.22 8.76 7.35
CA ALA A 250 -18.55 10.18 7.31
C ALA A 250 -18.19 10.86 5.97
N PRO A 251 -17.00 10.57 5.36
CA PRO A 251 -16.68 11.06 4.01
C PRO A 251 -17.70 10.65 2.94
N VAL A 252 -18.19 9.40 2.93
CA VAL A 252 -19.19 8.95 1.97
C VAL A 252 -20.50 9.71 2.14
N ILE A 253 -20.96 9.86 3.39
CA ILE A 253 -22.21 10.58 3.69
C ILE A 253 -22.09 12.05 3.27
N HIS A 254 -20.94 12.67 3.56
CA HIS A 254 -20.64 14.06 3.19
C HIS A 254 -20.73 14.26 1.67
N VAL A 255 -20.04 13.44 0.88
CA VAL A 255 -20.04 13.61 -0.59
C VAL A 255 -21.38 13.28 -1.23
N MET A 256 -22.20 12.42 -0.61
CA MET A 256 -23.53 12.07 -1.10
C MET A 256 -24.58 13.14 -0.77
N LEU A 257 -24.50 13.79 0.39
CA LEU A 257 -25.54 14.72 0.87
C LEU A 257 -25.15 16.20 0.81
N GLY A 258 -23.85 16.53 0.73
CA GLY A 258 -23.37 17.92 0.83
C GLY A 258 -23.52 18.52 2.22
N ILE A 259 -23.58 17.67 3.26
CA ILE A 259 -23.70 18.08 4.66
C ILE A 259 -22.29 18.23 5.25
N PRO A 260 -22.02 19.20 6.14
CA PRO A 260 -20.73 19.33 6.82
C PRO A 260 -20.23 18.02 7.46
N LEU A 261 -18.93 17.75 7.33
CA LEU A 261 -18.32 16.49 7.72
C LEU A 261 -18.51 16.19 9.22
N GLU A 262 -18.56 17.23 10.06
CA GLU A 262 -18.75 17.14 11.51
C GLU A 262 -20.11 16.54 11.87
N LYS A 263 -21.16 16.90 11.11
CA LYS A 263 -22.49 16.31 11.29
C LYS A 263 -22.52 14.85 10.84
N CYS A 264 -21.82 14.53 9.76
CA CYS A 264 -21.66 13.15 9.30
C CYS A 264 -20.89 12.29 10.32
N GLN A 265 -19.85 12.85 10.96
CA GLN A 265 -19.11 12.21 12.04
C GLN A 265 -20.02 11.96 13.25
N ALA A 266 -20.77 12.98 13.71
CA ALA A 266 -21.73 12.83 14.80
C ALA A 266 -22.78 11.75 14.52
N PHE A 267 -23.27 11.65 13.27
CA PHE A 267 -24.16 10.57 12.85
C PHE A 267 -23.49 9.20 12.97
N VAL A 268 -22.27 9.04 12.46
CA VAL A 268 -21.52 7.76 12.51
C VAL A 268 -21.24 7.34 13.96
N GLU A 269 -20.87 8.28 14.82
CA GLU A 269 -20.66 8.03 16.25
C GLU A 269 -21.94 7.54 16.93
N GLU A 270 -23.06 8.23 16.72
CA GLU A 270 -24.34 7.85 17.33
C GLU A 270 -24.92 6.55 16.73
N ARG A 271 -24.58 6.22 15.48
CA ARG A 271 -24.97 4.97 14.81
C ARG A 271 -24.32 3.73 15.45
N THR A 272 -23.24 3.86 16.22
CA THR A 272 -22.71 2.71 16.99
C THR A 272 -23.71 2.21 18.05
N LYS A 273 -24.71 3.02 18.42
CA LYS A 273 -25.73 2.73 19.43
C LYS A 273 -27.03 2.18 18.83
N LEU A 274 -26.97 1.51 17.67
CA LEU A 274 -28.16 0.99 16.97
C LEU A 274 -28.97 -0.05 17.74
N GLY A 275 -28.43 -0.65 18.80
CA GLY A 275 -29.22 -1.46 19.75
C GLY A 275 -30.22 -0.63 20.57
N GLN A 276 -30.10 0.70 20.57
CA GLN A 276 -30.89 1.63 21.36
C GLN A 276 -31.61 2.70 20.51
N LYS A 277 -31.25 2.86 19.24
CA LYS A 277 -31.74 3.92 18.35
C LYS A 277 -32.17 3.37 17.00
N THR A 278 -33.24 3.92 16.44
CA THR A 278 -33.67 3.64 15.07
C THR A 278 -33.00 4.60 14.08
N LEU A 279 -33.04 4.27 12.78
CA LEU A 279 -32.59 5.21 11.75
C LEU A 279 -33.34 6.55 11.84
N ALA A 280 -34.65 6.53 12.10
CA ALA A 280 -35.47 7.74 12.21
C ALA A 280 -34.99 8.68 13.32
N ASP A 281 -34.45 8.13 14.42
CA ASP A 281 -33.87 8.92 15.52
C ASP A 281 -32.53 9.58 15.15
N LEU A 282 -31.81 9.00 14.17
CA LEU A 282 -30.49 9.46 13.75
C LEU A 282 -30.54 10.45 12.58
N LEU A 283 -31.55 10.37 11.70
CA LEU A 283 -31.70 11.25 10.53
C LEU A 283 -31.66 12.76 10.86
N PRO A 284 -32.22 13.25 11.99
CA PRO A 284 -32.12 14.66 12.36
C PRO A 284 -30.68 15.17 12.51
N LEU A 285 -29.70 14.31 12.83
CA LEU A 285 -28.28 14.69 12.92
C LEU A 285 -27.73 15.11 11.55
N LEU A 286 -28.26 14.52 10.48
CA LEU A 286 -27.95 14.88 9.10
C LEU A 286 -28.78 16.07 8.62
N GLY A 287 -29.76 16.55 9.40
CA GLY A 287 -30.71 17.56 8.96
C GLY A 287 -31.63 17.06 7.83
N VAL A 288 -31.79 15.74 7.70
CA VAL A 288 -32.61 15.09 6.68
C VAL A 288 -33.90 14.59 7.33
N GLY A 289 -35.05 14.88 6.72
CA GLY A 289 -36.34 14.36 7.16
C GLY A 289 -36.63 12.96 6.61
N ALA A 290 -37.48 12.17 7.28
CA ALA A 290 -37.81 10.81 6.85
C ALA A 290 -38.49 10.72 5.46
N GLY A 291 -39.06 11.83 4.95
CA GLY A 291 -39.67 11.93 3.62
C GLY A 291 -38.80 12.63 2.58
N ASP A 292 -37.55 12.95 2.90
CA ASP A 292 -36.64 13.62 1.98
C ASP A 292 -36.27 12.70 0.81
N ALA A 293 -36.35 13.23 -0.42
CA ALA A 293 -35.95 12.49 -1.62
C ALA A 293 -34.49 12.03 -1.57
N ALA A 294 -33.63 12.74 -0.82
CA ALA A 294 -32.24 12.35 -0.62
C ALA A 294 -32.08 10.95 0.00
N LEU A 295 -33.08 10.46 0.76
CA LEU A 295 -33.04 9.11 1.34
C LEU A 295 -33.16 7.99 0.29
N GLN A 296 -33.63 8.29 -0.92
CA GLN A 296 -33.68 7.30 -2.00
C GLN A 296 -32.30 6.82 -2.43
N MET A 297 -31.26 7.63 -2.18
CA MET A 297 -29.85 7.27 -2.46
C MET A 297 -29.28 6.27 -1.45
N PHE A 298 -30.04 5.93 -0.41
CA PHE A 298 -29.56 5.14 0.70
C PHE A 298 -30.41 3.90 0.99
N ILE A 299 -29.78 2.93 1.64
CA ILE A 299 -30.44 1.80 2.30
C ILE A 299 -29.95 1.68 3.74
N PHE A 300 -30.62 0.86 4.54
CA PHE A 300 -30.24 0.60 5.92
C PHE A 300 -30.41 -0.88 6.27
N THR A 301 -29.54 -1.72 5.71
CA THR A 301 -29.65 -3.18 5.81
C THR A 301 -28.36 -3.79 6.35
N ASN A 302 -28.39 -5.07 6.71
CA ASN A 302 -27.16 -5.78 7.05
C ASN A 302 -26.27 -5.92 5.81
N PRO A 303 -24.94 -5.86 5.96
CA PRO A 303 -23.99 -6.06 4.87
C PRO A 303 -24.14 -7.42 4.19
N SER A 304 -24.07 -7.43 2.85
CA SER A 304 -24.13 -8.66 2.03
C SER A 304 -22.86 -8.90 1.21
N VAL A 305 -22.07 -7.85 0.95
CA VAL A 305 -20.74 -7.93 0.33
C VAL A 305 -19.77 -7.17 1.21
N ILE A 306 -18.76 -7.87 1.70
CA ILE A 306 -17.81 -7.34 2.66
C ILE A 306 -16.38 -7.56 2.19
N THR A 307 -15.51 -6.66 2.57
CA THR A 307 -14.07 -6.85 2.53
C THR A 307 -13.60 -7.24 3.93
N ILE A 308 -12.89 -8.36 4.03
CA ILE A 308 -12.14 -8.72 5.22
C ILE A 308 -10.69 -8.30 4.99
N GLU A 309 -10.19 -7.40 5.84
CA GLU A 309 -8.79 -7.00 5.86
C GLU A 309 -8.13 -7.60 7.09
N ALA A 310 -7.05 -8.34 6.89
CA ALA A 310 -6.31 -8.95 7.98
C ALA A 310 -4.82 -8.67 7.88
N GLU A 311 -4.20 -8.42 9.02
CA GLU A 311 -2.77 -8.22 9.15
C GLU A 311 -2.17 -9.20 10.16
N GLY A 312 -1.04 -9.79 9.82
CA GLY A 312 -0.29 -10.68 10.69
C GLY A 312 1.11 -10.15 11.00
N TYR A 313 1.46 -10.17 12.28
CA TYR A 313 2.74 -9.71 12.82
C TYR A 313 3.49 -10.89 13.42
N ALA A 314 4.64 -11.24 12.84
CA ALA A 314 5.58 -12.16 13.48
C ALA A 314 6.08 -11.58 14.81
N SER A 315 6.46 -12.43 15.75
CA SER A 315 6.82 -12.07 17.13
C SER A 315 7.87 -10.95 17.24
N GLU A 316 8.81 -10.91 16.30
CA GLU A 316 9.95 -9.97 16.32
C GLU A 316 9.84 -8.89 15.21
N SER A 317 8.83 -8.98 14.33
CA SER A 317 8.68 -8.05 13.20
C SER A 317 7.66 -6.95 13.50
N ARG A 318 8.05 -5.71 13.24
CA ARG A 318 7.13 -4.56 13.23
C ARG A 318 6.36 -4.40 11.92
N GLN A 319 6.81 -5.04 10.84
CA GLN A 319 6.16 -4.97 9.55
C GLN A 319 5.13 -6.11 9.43
N PRO A 320 3.84 -5.78 9.29
CA PRO A 320 2.82 -6.80 9.09
C PRO A 320 2.87 -7.38 7.67
N ARG A 321 2.35 -8.59 7.52
CA ARG A 321 1.81 -9.09 6.25
C ARG A 321 0.33 -8.82 6.20
N ARG A 322 -0.18 -8.47 5.02
CA ARG A 322 -1.59 -8.16 4.81
C ARG A 322 -2.21 -9.15 3.83
N VAL A 323 -3.43 -9.56 4.13
CA VAL A 323 -4.30 -10.26 3.19
C VAL A 323 -5.66 -9.57 3.20
N GLN A 324 -6.27 -9.50 2.02
CA GLN A 324 -7.60 -8.92 1.85
C GLN A 324 -8.42 -9.85 0.97
N GLY A 325 -9.69 -10.05 1.32
CA GLY A 325 -10.62 -10.77 0.47
C GLY A 325 -12.02 -10.17 0.49
N VAL A 326 -12.67 -10.17 -0.68
CA VAL A 326 -14.05 -9.71 -0.85
C VAL A 326 -14.98 -10.92 -0.86
N ILE A 327 -15.88 -10.95 0.12
CA ILE A 327 -16.83 -12.02 0.36
C ILE A 327 -18.24 -11.54 0.04
N ARG A 328 -18.98 -12.33 -0.75
CA ARG A 328 -20.43 -12.16 -0.93
C ARG A 328 -21.19 -13.21 -0.13
N ALA A 329 -22.04 -12.79 0.80
CA ALA A 329 -22.92 -13.68 1.55
C ALA A 329 -23.99 -14.30 0.65
N GLY A 330 -24.40 -15.55 0.96
CA GLY A 330 -25.47 -16.24 0.24
C GLY A 330 -25.09 -16.78 -1.13
N GLY A 331 -23.82 -16.70 -1.54
CA GLY A 331 -23.31 -17.28 -2.78
C GLY A 331 -22.80 -18.72 -2.61
N GLY A 332 -22.91 -19.53 -3.67
CA GLY A 332 -22.27 -20.85 -3.76
C GLY A 332 -22.76 -21.91 -2.76
N SER A 333 -22.13 -23.09 -2.78
CA SER A 333 -22.46 -24.23 -1.90
C SER A 333 -22.02 -24.03 -0.44
N ARG A 334 -21.14 -23.07 -0.18
CA ARG A 334 -20.58 -22.78 1.16
C ARG A 334 -21.36 -21.70 1.94
N GLY A 335 -22.41 -21.12 1.34
CA GLY A 335 -23.15 -19.99 1.92
C GLY A 335 -22.43 -18.63 1.77
N TYR A 336 -21.28 -18.60 1.10
CA TYR A 336 -20.59 -17.39 0.67
C TYR A 336 -19.74 -17.63 -0.59
N GLU A 337 -19.36 -16.55 -1.26
CA GLU A 337 -18.51 -16.57 -2.46
C GLU A 337 -17.25 -15.71 -2.29
N LEU A 338 -16.10 -16.35 -2.54
CA LEU A 338 -14.75 -15.85 -2.86
C LEU A 338 -14.69 -14.94 -4.10
N THR A 339 -15.05 -13.66 -4.04
CA THR A 339 -15.06 -12.82 -5.28
C THR A 339 -13.71 -12.19 -5.64
N ARG A 340 -12.90 -11.82 -4.65
CA ARG A 340 -11.56 -11.23 -4.87
C ARG A 340 -10.63 -11.59 -3.73
N TRP A 341 -9.36 -11.84 -4.03
CA TRP A 341 -8.29 -12.12 -3.07
C TRP A 341 -7.04 -11.32 -3.42
N VAL A 342 -6.44 -10.68 -2.41
CA VAL A 342 -5.22 -9.87 -2.54
C VAL A 342 -4.26 -10.27 -1.42
N ASP A 343 -3.10 -10.81 -1.78
CA ASP A 343 -2.07 -11.31 -0.85
C ASP A 343 -0.83 -10.40 -0.76
N ARG A 344 -0.73 -9.39 -1.63
CA ARG A 344 0.40 -8.47 -1.74
C ARG A 344 -0.06 -7.05 -2.02
N GLU A 345 -0.46 -6.32 -0.98
CA GLU A 345 -0.36 -4.85 -1.01
C GLU A 345 1.12 -4.45 -0.87
N THR A 346 1.93 -4.73 -1.90
CA THR A 346 3.27 -4.16 -2.01
C THR A 346 3.13 -2.83 -2.74
N GLY A 347 2.86 -1.72 -2.04
CA GLY A 347 2.91 -0.42 -2.74
C GLY A 347 2.23 0.81 -2.14
N LEU A 348 1.91 0.87 -0.85
CA LEU A 348 1.58 2.18 -0.25
C LEU A 348 2.83 2.78 0.41
N PRO A 349 3.30 3.97 -0.01
CA PRO A 349 4.25 4.71 0.80
C PRO A 349 3.59 5.06 2.14
N TYR A 350 4.39 4.96 3.20
CA TYR A 350 4.04 5.34 4.57
C TYR A 350 3.64 6.80 4.69
#